data_AF-A0A968GYZ9-F1
#
_entry.id   AF-A0A968GYZ9-F1
#
_cell.length_a   1.000
_cell.length_b   1.000
_cell.length_c   1.000
_cell.angle_alpha   90.00
_cell.angle_beta   90.00
_cell.angle_gamma   90.00
#
_symmetry.space_group_name_H-M   'P 1'
#
loop_
_entity.id
_entity.type
_entity.pdbx_description
1 polymer ?
#
loop_
_entity_poly.entity_id
_entity_poly.type
_entity_poly.pdbx_seq_one_letter_code
_entity_poly.pdbx_strand_id
1 'polypeptide(L)'
;MKNKILYLSLLVMISVLSCGVPKSEYDKLKSENEKLKNELDDCNNGAEKLIALVEKSYRENNYSEARRNIELLSQKHPESTKNAEYKELIKDIEKKENEQKIQREIAEKERIRLENINNTGMWSVRFYVDEFGEPTKQGYITNTSPIYGMFSNTATQNSDLKVDLLIGNPSDISIQLYEYARNNPVKAISSDSYSVLIQDKDGGRLSLTAVNYSDRLSLNKSSSRKLHKVLVKGGTIKFHIKDIETPTTQYEFSISNADWYENAIAKLMNKK
;
A
#
# COMPACT_ATOMS: atom_id res chain seq x y z
N MET A 1 -21.12 41.36 -105.71
CA MET A 1 -22.13 40.42 -105.19
C MET A 1 -21.50 39.04 -105.07
N LYS A 2 -21.56 38.44 -103.87
CA LYS A 2 -21.75 37.00 -103.52
C LYS A 2 -20.89 35.96 -104.29
N ASN A 3 -20.12 35.03 -103.71
CA ASN A 3 -20.13 34.40 -102.38
C ASN A 3 -18.83 33.58 -102.17
N LYS A 4 -18.22 33.75 -100.99
CA LYS A 4 -17.77 32.74 -99.99
C LYS A 4 -16.93 31.52 -100.49
N ILE A 5 -15.66 31.36 -100.11
CA ILE A 5 -15.14 30.83 -98.81
C ILE A 5 -15.43 29.30 -98.70
N LEU A 6 -14.52 28.35 -98.44
CA LEU A 6 -13.31 28.33 -97.61
C LEU A 6 -12.41 27.13 -98.01
N TYR A 7 -11.13 27.36 -97.73
CA TYR A 7 -9.94 26.53 -97.75
C TYR A 7 -9.94 25.29 -96.85
N LEU A 8 -9.28 24.24 -97.36
CA LEU A 8 -8.11 23.57 -96.76
C LEU A 8 -8.29 22.92 -95.38
N SER A 9 -8.76 21.67 -95.40
CA SER A 9 -8.63 20.71 -94.30
C SER A 9 -7.21 20.13 -94.21
N LEU A 10 -6.22 20.96 -93.86
CA LEU A 10 -4.86 20.50 -93.57
C LEU A 10 -4.23 21.28 -92.40
N LEU A 11 -4.34 20.69 -91.22
CA LEU A 11 -3.19 20.47 -90.33
C LEU A 11 -2.34 21.69 -89.95
N VAL A 12 -2.91 22.65 -89.22
CA VAL A 12 -2.15 23.50 -88.28
C VAL A 12 -3.03 23.75 -87.04
N MET A 13 -2.92 22.89 -86.03
CA MET A 13 -3.32 23.26 -84.68
C MET A 13 -2.39 22.59 -83.65
N ILE A 14 -1.10 22.91 -83.77
CA ILE A 14 -0.21 22.98 -82.61
C ILE A 14 0.04 24.47 -82.37
N SER A 15 0.10 24.84 -81.09
CA SER A 15 0.43 26.16 -80.53
C SER A 15 -0.73 27.11 -80.19
N VAL A 16 -1.70 26.62 -79.40
CA VAL A 16 -2.04 27.38 -78.19
C VAL A 16 -1.36 26.66 -77.04
N LEU A 17 -0.16 27.14 -76.69
CA LEU A 17 0.51 26.83 -75.44
C LEU A 17 -0.44 27.19 -74.32
N SER A 18 -1.19 26.19 -73.84
CA SER A 18 -1.78 26.20 -72.52
C SER A 18 -0.62 26.36 -71.54
N CYS A 19 -0.44 27.58 -71.04
CA CYS A 19 0.29 27.88 -69.81
C CYS A 19 -0.43 27.27 -68.60
N GLY A 20 -0.64 25.96 -68.62
CA GLY A 20 -1.28 25.18 -67.56
C GLY A 20 -0.19 24.46 -66.79
N VAL A 21 0.02 24.88 -65.54
CA VAL A 21 0.90 24.18 -64.59
C VAL A 21 0.49 22.70 -64.52
N PRO A 22 1.42 21.74 -64.64
CA PRO A 22 1.12 20.31 -64.52
C PRO A 22 0.36 20.01 -63.22
N LYS A 23 -0.70 19.19 -63.29
CA LYS A 23 -1.56 18.87 -62.13
C LYS A 23 -0.77 18.35 -60.92
N SER A 24 0.29 17.59 -61.15
CA SER A 24 1.21 17.10 -60.11
C SER A 24 1.96 18.22 -59.39
N GLU A 25 2.35 19.28 -60.12
CA GLU A 25 2.98 20.47 -59.52
C GLU A 25 1.97 21.29 -58.73
N TYR A 26 0.74 21.43 -59.23
CA TYR A 26 -0.36 22.08 -58.51
C TYR A 26 -0.70 21.37 -57.19
N ASP A 27 -0.86 20.04 -57.22
CA ASP A 27 -1.18 19.25 -56.03
C ASP A 27 -0.03 19.29 -55.00
N LYS A 28 1.22 19.28 -55.47
CA LYS A 28 2.41 19.46 -54.62
C LYS A 28 2.44 20.86 -53.98
N LEU A 29 2.24 21.91 -54.76
CA LEU A 29 2.17 23.30 -54.27
C LEU A 29 1.01 23.52 -53.29
N LYS A 30 -0.11 22.83 -53.48
CA LYS A 30 -1.25 22.88 -52.57
C LYS A 30 -0.93 22.20 -51.24
N SER A 31 -0.32 21.01 -51.27
CA SER A 31 0.15 20.33 -50.07
C SER A 31 1.20 21.15 -49.31
N GLU A 32 2.12 21.77 -50.03
CA GLU A 32 3.17 22.61 -49.45
C GLU A 32 2.58 23.89 -48.84
N ASN A 33 1.60 24.53 -49.51
CA ASN A 33 0.88 25.67 -48.94
C ASN A 33 0.13 25.32 -47.66
N GLU A 34 -0.57 24.18 -47.60
CA GLU A 34 -1.25 23.75 -46.38
C GLU A 34 -0.26 23.45 -45.26
N LYS A 35 0.90 22.87 -45.59
CA LYS A 35 1.99 22.66 -44.63
C LYS A 35 2.53 23.99 -44.11
N LEU A 36 2.82 24.94 -45.00
CA LEU A 36 3.32 26.27 -44.65
C LEU A 36 2.31 27.07 -43.82
N LYS A 37 1.00 26.97 -44.11
CA LYS A 37 -0.04 27.60 -43.27
C LYS A 37 -0.07 27.02 -41.86
N ASN A 38 0.07 25.70 -41.72
CA ASN A 38 0.12 25.06 -40.41
C ASN A 38 1.40 25.43 -39.65
N GLU A 39 2.55 25.46 -40.32
CA GLU A 39 3.82 25.94 -39.75
C GLU A 39 3.72 27.42 -39.35
N LEU A 40 3.02 28.25 -40.14
CA LEU A 40 2.77 29.66 -39.85
C LEU A 40 1.82 29.85 -38.66
N ASP A 41 0.79 29.01 -38.51
CA ASP A 41 -0.10 29.05 -37.34
C ASP A 41 0.59 28.54 -36.06
N ASP A 42 1.44 27.51 -36.13
CA ASP A 42 2.26 27.07 -35.00
C ASP A 42 3.27 28.16 -34.61
N CYS A 43 3.87 28.86 -35.59
CA CYS A 43 4.77 29.98 -35.36
C CYS A 43 4.06 31.20 -34.72
N ASN A 44 2.87 31.55 -35.22
CA ASN A 44 2.16 32.76 -34.78
C ASN A 44 1.35 32.57 -33.50
N ASN A 45 0.82 31.36 -33.25
CA ASN A 45 -0.16 31.10 -32.18
C ASN A 45 0.17 29.86 -31.32
N GLY A 46 1.24 29.11 -31.65
CA GLY A 46 1.57 27.86 -30.95
C GLY A 46 1.96 28.08 -29.48
N ALA A 47 2.68 29.16 -29.20
CA ALA A 47 3.08 29.53 -27.85
C ALA A 47 1.86 29.88 -26.97
N GLU A 48 0.95 30.74 -27.43
CA GLU A 48 -0.27 31.10 -26.68
C GLU A 48 -1.18 29.90 -26.42
N LYS A 49 -1.31 29.00 -27.40
CA LYS A 49 -2.09 27.76 -27.24
C LYS A 49 -1.51 26.89 -26.12
N LEU A 50 -0.19 26.68 -26.12
CA LEU A 50 0.47 25.89 -25.09
C LEU A 50 0.37 26.55 -23.70
N ILE A 51 0.56 27.86 -23.61
CA ILE A 51 0.36 28.64 -22.38
C ILE A 51 -1.07 28.43 -21.82
N ALA A 52 -2.08 28.57 -22.67
CA ALA A 52 -3.47 28.37 -22.27
C ALA A 52 -3.74 26.93 -21.79
N LEU A 53 -3.12 25.93 -22.42
CA LEU A 53 -3.20 24.52 -22.00
C LEU A 53 -2.51 24.28 -20.66
N VAL A 54 -1.35 24.88 -20.41
CA VAL A 54 -0.66 24.82 -19.12
C VAL A 54 -1.54 25.39 -18.02
N GLU A 55 -2.04 26.62 -18.21
CA GLU A 55 -2.89 27.28 -17.22
C GLU A 55 -4.18 26.51 -16.95
N LYS A 56 -4.85 26.02 -18.00
CA LYS A 56 -6.06 25.21 -17.86
C LYS A 56 -5.77 23.94 -17.06
N SER A 57 -4.75 23.18 -17.47
CA SER A 57 -4.41 21.91 -16.82
C SER A 57 -4.02 22.11 -15.37
N TYR A 58 -3.27 23.17 -15.08
CA TYR A 58 -2.89 23.52 -13.71
C TYR A 58 -4.10 23.92 -12.86
N ARG A 59 -5.03 24.74 -13.39
CA ARG A 59 -6.30 25.09 -12.70
C ARG A 59 -7.18 23.87 -12.42
N GLU A 60 -7.17 22.89 -13.33
CA GLU A 60 -7.93 21.64 -13.20
C GLU A 60 -7.22 20.59 -12.31
N ASN A 61 -6.09 20.94 -11.68
CA ASN A 61 -5.23 20.03 -10.91
C ASN A 61 -4.67 18.84 -11.73
N ASN A 62 -4.68 18.96 -13.06
CA ASN A 62 -4.09 18.00 -13.98
C ASN A 62 -2.60 18.32 -14.18
N TYR A 63 -1.83 18.08 -13.12
CA TYR A 63 -0.43 18.48 -13.01
C TYR A 63 0.50 17.78 -14.01
N SER A 64 0.21 16.52 -14.36
CA SER A 64 0.98 15.78 -15.38
C SER A 64 0.82 16.40 -16.77
N GLU A 65 -0.39 16.80 -17.13
CA GLU A 65 -0.70 17.45 -18.40
C GLU A 65 -0.13 18.89 -18.44
N ALA A 66 -0.17 19.61 -17.31
CA ALA A 66 0.47 20.91 -17.20
C ALA A 66 1.99 20.81 -17.45
N ARG A 67 2.67 19.84 -16.79
CA ARG A 67 4.11 19.59 -16.99
C ARG A 67 4.42 19.26 -18.45
N ARG A 68 3.65 18.36 -19.07
CA ARG A 68 3.81 17.95 -20.47
C ARG A 68 3.73 19.16 -21.41
N ASN A 69 2.78 20.06 -21.19
CA ASN A 69 2.60 21.25 -22.02
C ASN A 69 3.69 22.32 -21.76
N ILE A 70 4.22 22.43 -20.53
CA ILE A 70 5.40 23.28 -20.23
C ILE A 70 6.63 22.77 -20.99
N GLU A 71 6.86 21.46 -20.98
CA GLU A 71 7.99 20.85 -21.67
C GLU A 71 7.90 21.06 -23.20
N LEU A 72 6.70 20.89 -23.77
CA LEU A 72 6.45 21.20 -25.18
C LEU A 72 6.68 22.68 -25.51
N LEU A 73 6.26 23.60 -24.64
CA LEU A 73 6.51 25.03 -24.82
C LEU A 73 8.01 25.32 -24.85
N SER A 74 8.77 24.77 -23.90
CA SER A 74 10.22 24.98 -23.84
C SER A 74 10.95 24.39 -25.04
N GLN A 75 10.43 23.31 -25.64
CA GLN A 75 11.02 22.66 -26.82
C GLN A 75 10.70 23.40 -28.12
N LYS A 76 9.44 23.83 -28.30
CA LYS A 76 8.96 24.45 -29.53
C LYS A 76 9.14 25.97 -29.59
N HIS A 77 9.08 26.63 -28.44
CA HIS A 77 9.13 28.09 -28.30
C HIS A 77 10.10 28.48 -27.17
N PRO A 78 11.40 28.17 -27.30
CA PRO A 78 12.40 28.47 -26.28
C PRO A 78 12.52 29.96 -25.94
N GLU A 79 12.20 30.85 -26.89
CA GLU A 79 12.16 32.31 -26.77
C GLU A 79 10.99 32.85 -25.94
N SER A 80 10.00 31.99 -25.63
CA SER A 80 8.82 32.41 -24.85
C SER A 80 9.22 32.95 -23.48
N THR A 81 8.76 34.16 -23.16
CA THR A 81 9.00 34.81 -21.87
C THR A 81 8.43 34.01 -20.69
N LYS A 82 7.41 33.16 -20.95
CA LYS A 82 6.79 32.29 -19.95
C LYS A 82 7.66 31.11 -19.53
N ASN A 83 8.69 30.73 -20.28
CA ASN A 83 9.58 29.62 -19.90
C ASN A 83 10.28 29.87 -18.55
N ALA A 84 10.62 31.13 -18.23
CA ALA A 84 11.20 31.48 -16.94
C ALA A 84 10.19 31.30 -15.78
N GLU A 85 8.95 31.72 -15.97
CA GLU A 85 7.86 31.57 -14.99
C GLU A 85 7.50 30.09 -14.78
N TYR A 86 7.40 29.33 -15.87
CA TYR A 86 7.04 27.92 -15.82
C TYR A 86 8.12 27.02 -15.24
N LYS A 87 9.38 27.46 -15.22
CA LYS A 87 10.43 26.78 -14.45
C LYS A 87 10.13 26.77 -12.95
N GLU A 88 9.57 27.85 -12.40
CA GLU A 88 9.11 27.89 -11.01
C GLU A 88 7.81 27.11 -10.84
N LEU A 89 6.89 27.19 -11.82
CA LEU A 89 5.66 26.39 -11.82
C LEU A 89 5.93 24.88 -11.78
N ILE A 90 6.97 24.38 -12.46
CA ILE A 90 7.38 22.97 -12.40
C ILE A 90 7.68 22.53 -10.96
N LYS A 91 8.36 23.36 -10.17
CA LYS A 91 8.67 23.02 -8.76
C LYS A 91 7.40 22.92 -7.92
N ASP A 92 6.44 23.79 -8.17
CA ASP A 92 5.15 23.74 -7.48
C ASP A 92 4.30 22.53 -7.92
N ILE A 93 4.30 22.22 -9.22
CA ILE A 93 3.71 21.00 -9.78
C ILE A 93 4.30 19.75 -9.10
N GLU A 94 5.63 19.67 -8.97
CA GLU A 94 6.31 18.54 -8.29
C GLU A 94 5.84 18.37 -6.86
N LYS A 95 5.77 19.47 -6.10
CA LYS A 95 5.29 19.47 -4.73
C LYS A 95 3.83 18.96 -4.65
N LYS A 96 2.95 19.49 -5.51
CA LYS A 96 1.54 19.15 -5.53
C LYS A 96 1.27 17.72 -5.98
N GLU A 97 2.02 17.19 -6.95
CA GLU A 97 1.95 15.79 -7.35
C GLU A 97 2.36 14.85 -6.20
N ASN A 98 3.40 15.21 -5.45
CA ASN A 98 3.82 14.45 -4.27
C ASN A 98 2.75 14.50 -3.16
N GLU A 99 2.17 15.66 -2.90
CA GLU A 99 1.05 15.82 -1.96
C GLU A 99 -0.16 14.98 -2.38
N GLN A 100 -0.58 15.03 -3.65
CA GLN A 100 -1.67 14.18 -4.17
C GLN A 100 -1.37 12.70 -4.02
N LYS A 101 -0.12 12.27 -4.28
CA LYS A 101 0.30 10.89 -4.11
C LYS A 101 0.18 10.44 -2.65
N ILE A 102 0.70 11.24 -1.72
CA ILE A 102 0.61 10.95 -0.27
C ILE A 102 -0.85 10.87 0.16
N GLN A 103 -1.70 11.79 -0.29
CA GLN A 103 -3.13 11.78 0.04
C GLN A 103 -3.84 10.53 -0.51
N ARG A 104 -3.53 10.11 -1.74
CA ARG A 104 -4.07 8.86 -2.32
C ARG A 104 -3.61 7.64 -1.52
N GLU A 105 -2.34 7.58 -1.11
CA GLU A 105 -1.82 6.49 -0.29
C GLU A 105 -2.48 6.44 1.10
N ILE A 106 -2.72 7.59 1.74
CA ILE A 106 -3.44 7.67 3.01
C ILE A 106 -4.90 7.22 2.84
N ALA A 107 -5.59 7.74 1.82
CA ALA A 107 -6.98 7.40 1.54
C ALA A 107 -7.15 5.90 1.23
N GLU A 108 -6.23 5.31 0.47
CA GLU A 108 -6.26 3.87 0.18
C GLU A 108 -5.97 3.02 1.42
N LYS A 109 -4.99 3.40 2.24
CA LYS A 109 -4.75 2.74 3.54
C LYS A 109 -5.98 2.79 4.43
N GLU A 110 -6.64 3.94 4.49
CA GLU A 110 -7.86 4.11 5.29
C GLU A 110 -9.04 3.33 4.72
N ARG A 111 -9.20 3.27 3.39
CA ARG A 111 -10.22 2.45 2.72
C ARG A 111 -10.03 0.97 3.06
N ILE A 112 -8.82 0.45 2.94
CA ILE A 112 -8.47 -0.93 3.29
C ILE A 112 -8.74 -1.20 4.78
N ARG A 113 -8.40 -0.23 5.66
CA ARG A 113 -8.66 -0.32 7.10
C ARG A 113 -10.16 -0.43 7.39
N LEU A 114 -10.99 0.41 6.76
CA LEU A 114 -12.45 0.40 6.95
C LEU A 114 -13.09 -0.87 6.41
N GLU A 115 -12.65 -1.35 5.24
CA GLU A 115 -13.12 -2.61 4.64
C GLU A 115 -12.85 -3.81 5.55
N ASN A 116 -11.73 -3.77 6.29
CA ASN A 116 -11.31 -4.85 7.19
C ASN A 116 -11.57 -4.58 8.67
N ILE A 117 -12.33 -3.54 9.03
CA ILE A 117 -12.46 -3.09 10.44
C ILE A 117 -12.98 -4.17 11.39
N ASN A 118 -13.82 -5.08 10.87
CA ASN A 118 -14.40 -6.18 11.64
C ASN A 118 -13.59 -7.49 11.54
N ASN A 119 -12.58 -7.54 10.68
CA ASN A 119 -11.70 -8.68 10.55
C ASN A 119 -10.70 -8.67 11.70
N THR A 120 -10.73 -9.69 12.55
CA THR A 120 -9.76 -9.86 13.64
C THR A 120 -8.85 -11.07 13.40
N GLY A 121 -8.85 -11.66 12.21
CA GLY A 121 -8.00 -12.79 11.87
C GLY A 121 -8.21 -13.96 12.83
N MET A 122 -7.11 -14.46 13.42
CA MET A 122 -7.17 -15.52 14.41
C MET A 122 -7.61 -15.04 15.81
N TRP A 123 -7.78 -13.74 16.03
CA TRP A 123 -8.03 -13.17 17.35
C TRP A 123 -9.52 -13.08 17.67
N SER A 124 -9.86 -13.38 18.92
CA SER A 124 -11.20 -13.26 19.48
C SER A 124 -11.16 -12.38 20.73
N VAL A 125 -12.19 -11.55 20.92
CA VAL A 125 -12.39 -10.78 22.15
C VAL A 125 -13.41 -11.53 23.01
N ARG A 126 -12.98 -11.96 24.20
CA ARG A 126 -13.79 -12.69 25.18
C ARG A 126 -13.84 -11.91 26.49
N PHE A 127 -14.68 -12.37 27.43
CA PHE A 127 -14.84 -11.79 28.75
C PHE A 127 -14.60 -12.87 29.79
N TYR A 128 -13.96 -12.50 30.91
CA TYR A 128 -13.87 -13.39 32.06
C TYR A 128 -15.26 -13.66 32.61
N VAL A 129 -15.43 -14.80 33.26
CA VAL A 129 -16.66 -15.14 33.97
C VAL A 129 -16.44 -15.07 35.47
N ASP A 130 -17.50 -14.78 36.22
CA ASP A 130 -17.48 -14.83 37.68
C ASP A 130 -17.61 -16.29 38.20
N GLU A 131 -17.71 -16.44 39.51
CA GLU A 131 -17.84 -17.73 40.20
C GLU A 131 -19.11 -18.51 39.81
N PHE A 132 -20.11 -17.84 39.23
CA PHE A 132 -21.36 -18.42 38.75
C PHE A 132 -21.34 -18.71 37.25
N GLY A 133 -20.25 -18.37 36.56
CA GLY A 133 -20.11 -18.54 35.12
C GLY A 133 -20.73 -17.40 34.31
N GLU A 134 -21.12 -16.29 34.94
CA GLU A 134 -21.70 -15.15 34.26
C GLU A 134 -20.60 -14.23 33.67
N PRO A 135 -20.78 -13.70 32.44
CA PRO A 135 -19.79 -12.82 31.84
C PRO A 135 -19.58 -11.52 32.65
N THR A 136 -18.33 -11.26 33.02
CA THR A 136 -17.89 -9.99 33.62
C THR A 136 -17.67 -8.91 32.54
N LYS A 137 -17.43 -7.67 32.98
CA LYS A 137 -17.00 -6.56 32.09
C LYS A 137 -15.52 -6.63 31.72
N GLN A 138 -14.74 -7.53 32.33
CA GLN A 138 -13.30 -7.63 32.09
C GLN A 138 -13.04 -8.45 30.83
N GLY A 139 -12.83 -7.75 29.71
CA GLY A 139 -12.50 -8.36 28.43
C GLY A 139 -11.02 -8.69 28.27
N TYR A 140 -10.72 -9.66 27.42
CA TYR A 140 -9.38 -10.02 26.97
C TYR A 140 -9.39 -10.52 25.52
N ILE A 141 -8.25 -10.41 24.84
CA ILE A 141 -8.04 -10.99 23.52
C ILE A 141 -7.37 -12.35 23.68
N THR A 142 -7.82 -13.32 22.89
CA THR A 142 -7.26 -14.67 22.81
C THR A 142 -7.36 -15.23 21.40
N ASN A 143 -6.62 -16.28 21.09
CA ASN A 143 -6.73 -17.02 19.84
C ASN A 143 -8.11 -17.69 19.72
N THR A 144 -8.69 -17.68 18.52
CA THR A 144 -10.01 -18.24 18.22
C THR A 144 -9.97 -19.77 18.25
N SER A 145 -8.91 -20.33 17.66
CA SER A 145 -8.56 -21.74 17.70
C SER A 145 -7.29 -21.93 18.51
N PRO A 146 -7.09 -23.07 19.20
CA PRO A 146 -5.87 -23.31 19.95
C PRO A 146 -4.64 -23.27 19.05
N ILE A 147 -3.55 -22.68 19.55
CA ILE A 147 -2.24 -22.76 18.90
C ILE A 147 -1.58 -24.06 19.35
N TYR A 148 -1.02 -24.81 18.39
CA TYR A 148 -0.34 -26.06 18.69
C TYR A 148 1.18 -25.91 18.54
N GLY A 149 1.90 -26.72 19.29
CA GLY A 149 3.34 -26.80 19.28
C GLY A 149 3.82 -28.07 19.96
N MET A 150 5.05 -28.03 20.47
CA MET A 150 5.70 -29.14 21.15
C MET A 150 6.27 -28.69 22.49
N PHE A 151 6.34 -29.60 23.45
CA PHE A 151 7.08 -29.38 24.68
C PHE A 151 7.97 -30.58 25.01
N SER A 152 8.99 -30.35 25.82
CA SER A 152 9.85 -31.39 26.40
C SER A 152 10.08 -31.06 27.86
N ASN A 153 10.20 -32.10 28.70
CA ASN A 153 10.57 -31.98 30.10
C ASN A 153 11.37 -33.23 30.52
N THR A 154 11.50 -33.49 31.81
CA THR A 154 12.24 -34.67 32.31
C THR A 154 11.55 -36.01 32.02
N ALA A 155 10.24 -36.00 31.74
CA ALA A 155 9.44 -37.20 31.52
C ALA A 155 9.22 -37.52 30.03
N THR A 156 9.23 -36.50 29.16
CA THR A 156 8.94 -36.68 27.74
C THR A 156 9.71 -35.70 26.85
N GLN A 157 9.85 -36.05 25.58
CA GLN A 157 10.43 -35.21 24.54
C GLN A 157 9.42 -35.00 23.41
N ASN A 158 9.35 -33.78 22.88
CA ASN A 158 8.54 -33.43 21.72
C ASN A 158 7.11 -33.98 21.84
N SER A 159 6.46 -33.75 22.97
CA SER A 159 5.04 -34.10 23.16
C SER A 159 4.14 -32.92 22.80
N ASP A 160 2.89 -33.21 22.48
CA ASP A 160 1.94 -32.21 22.01
C ASP A 160 1.70 -31.10 23.03
N LEU A 161 1.79 -29.85 22.56
CA LEU A 161 1.48 -28.67 23.33
C LEU A 161 0.28 -27.95 22.72
N LYS A 162 -0.64 -27.52 23.58
CA LYS A 162 -1.68 -26.54 23.23
C LYS A 162 -1.37 -25.22 23.95
N VAL A 163 -1.64 -24.09 23.30
CA VAL A 163 -1.33 -22.75 23.81
C VAL A 163 -2.51 -21.81 23.57
N ASP A 164 -2.83 -21.05 24.61
CA ASP A 164 -3.71 -19.89 24.53
C ASP A 164 -2.98 -18.62 24.96
N LEU A 165 -3.20 -17.53 24.21
CA LEU A 165 -2.78 -16.20 24.61
C LEU A 165 -3.91 -15.49 25.36
N LEU A 166 -3.57 -14.77 26.43
CA LEU A 166 -4.52 -13.95 27.16
C LEU A 166 -3.99 -12.52 27.24
N ILE A 167 -4.66 -11.60 26.55
CA ILE A 167 -4.20 -10.23 26.37
C ILE A 167 -5.27 -9.29 26.92
N GLY A 168 -5.07 -8.78 28.13
CA GLY A 168 -6.01 -7.82 28.74
C GLY A 168 -5.84 -6.39 28.20
N ASN A 169 -4.61 -6.03 27.85
CA ASN A 169 -4.24 -4.76 27.20
C ASN A 169 -2.78 -4.84 26.69
N PRO A 170 -2.26 -3.85 25.94
CA PRO A 170 -0.89 -3.84 25.42
C PRO A 170 0.24 -3.99 26.46
N SER A 171 -0.06 -3.83 27.74
CA SER A 171 0.87 -3.93 28.88
C SER A 171 0.59 -5.12 29.78
N ASP A 172 -0.35 -5.99 29.42
CA ASP A 172 -0.80 -7.15 30.19
C ASP A 172 -1.07 -8.32 29.23
N ILE A 173 -0.04 -9.14 29.04
CA ILE A 173 -0.07 -10.32 28.19
C ILE A 173 0.37 -11.53 29.02
N SER A 174 -0.39 -12.60 28.92
CA SER A 174 -0.08 -13.90 29.52
C SER A 174 -0.17 -15.00 28.47
N ILE A 175 0.57 -16.08 28.70
CA ILE A 175 0.60 -17.28 27.87
C ILE A 175 0.17 -18.45 28.75
N GLN A 176 -0.86 -19.18 28.34
CA GLN A 176 -1.31 -20.38 29.00
C GLN A 176 -0.90 -21.60 28.19
N LEU A 177 -0.18 -22.50 28.84
CA LEU A 177 0.43 -23.69 28.23
C LEU A 177 -0.29 -24.93 28.74
N TYR A 178 -0.60 -25.86 27.85
CA TYR A 178 -1.26 -27.12 28.19
C TYR A 178 -0.47 -28.30 27.62
N GLU A 179 0.25 -28.99 28.51
CA GLU A 179 0.99 -30.20 28.15
C GLU A 179 0.05 -31.32 27.69
N TYR A 180 0.55 -32.15 26.78
CA TYR A 180 -0.16 -33.24 26.12
C TYR A 180 -1.46 -32.77 25.42
N ALA A 181 -1.50 -31.50 25.01
CA ALA A 181 -2.66 -30.81 24.46
C ALA A 181 -3.97 -30.94 25.29
N ARG A 182 -3.86 -31.20 26.60
CA ARG A 182 -5.02 -31.39 27.50
C ARG A 182 -5.64 -30.07 27.93
N ASN A 183 -6.60 -30.12 28.87
CA ASN A 183 -7.33 -28.95 29.35
C ASN A 183 -6.83 -28.40 30.70
N ASN A 184 -5.84 -29.07 31.31
CA ASN A 184 -5.21 -28.58 32.53
C ASN A 184 -3.97 -27.77 32.16
N PRO A 185 -3.91 -26.47 32.51
CA PRO A 185 -2.74 -25.66 32.23
C PRO A 185 -1.56 -26.06 33.12
N VAL A 186 -0.35 -25.72 32.68
CA VAL A 186 0.87 -25.80 33.49
C VAL A 186 0.72 -24.89 34.71
N LYS A 187 0.85 -25.47 35.90
CA LYS A 187 0.65 -24.76 37.17
C LYS A 187 1.96 -24.54 37.92
N ALA A 188 2.05 -23.39 38.59
CA ALA A 188 3.08 -23.10 39.59
C ALA A 188 2.48 -23.18 41.00
N ILE A 189 3.24 -23.71 41.96
CA ILE A 189 2.84 -23.77 43.37
C ILE A 189 3.17 -22.45 44.10
N SER A 190 4.29 -21.81 43.73
CA SER A 190 4.73 -20.52 44.28
C SER A 190 4.94 -19.50 43.17
N SER A 191 6.02 -19.65 42.42
CA SER A 191 6.32 -18.87 41.22
C SER A 191 7.44 -19.51 40.43
N ASP A 192 7.21 -19.78 39.16
CA ASP A 192 8.24 -20.32 38.25
C ASP A 192 8.59 -19.27 37.19
N SER A 193 9.88 -19.03 36.96
CA SER A 193 10.34 -18.03 36.00
C SER A 193 10.75 -18.65 34.68
N TYR A 194 10.41 -17.99 33.59
CA TYR A 194 10.63 -18.49 32.23
C TYR A 194 11.35 -17.45 31.37
N SER A 195 12.31 -17.92 30.58
CA SER A 195 12.86 -17.19 29.44
C SER A 195 11.96 -17.40 28.23
N VAL A 196 11.62 -16.32 27.52
CA VAL A 196 10.73 -16.34 26.36
C VAL A 196 11.48 -15.72 25.18
N LEU A 197 11.96 -16.55 24.27
CA LEU A 197 12.58 -16.13 23.02
C LEU A 197 11.51 -16.05 21.92
N ILE A 198 11.44 -14.91 21.25
CA ILE A 198 10.49 -14.65 20.17
C ILE A 198 11.27 -14.32 18.90
N GLN A 199 10.81 -14.84 17.77
CA GLN A 199 11.24 -14.41 16.44
C GLN A 199 10.05 -13.87 15.66
N ASP A 200 10.17 -12.63 15.16
CA ASP A 200 9.14 -11.99 14.33
C ASP A 200 9.22 -12.42 12.86
N LYS A 201 8.24 -11.98 12.05
CA LYS A 201 8.12 -12.34 10.63
C LYS A 201 9.31 -11.92 9.76
N ASP A 202 10.09 -10.91 10.17
CA ASP A 202 11.27 -10.44 9.45
C ASP A 202 12.56 -11.08 10.00
N GLY A 203 12.43 -12.05 10.91
CA GLY A 203 13.54 -12.76 11.52
C GLY A 203 14.15 -12.06 12.74
N GLY A 204 13.64 -10.90 13.14
CA GLY A 204 14.10 -10.16 14.32
C GLY A 204 13.81 -10.95 15.60
N ARG A 205 14.78 -10.99 16.53
CA ARG A 205 14.68 -11.78 17.77
C ARG A 205 14.61 -10.93 19.02
N LEU A 206 13.78 -11.33 19.98
CA LEU A 206 13.62 -10.70 21.27
C LEU A 206 13.69 -11.74 22.38
N SER A 207 14.44 -11.46 23.44
CA SER A 207 14.43 -12.25 24.67
C SER A 207 13.65 -11.51 25.75
N LEU A 208 12.63 -12.15 26.30
CA LEU A 208 11.74 -11.65 27.33
C LEU A 208 11.75 -12.60 28.54
N THR A 209 11.11 -12.16 29.63
CA THR A 209 10.88 -12.97 30.82
C THR A 209 9.39 -12.99 31.14
N ALA A 210 8.90 -14.15 31.56
CA ALA A 210 7.56 -14.34 32.09
C ALA A 210 7.62 -15.11 33.42
N VAL A 211 6.62 -14.92 34.28
CA VAL A 211 6.51 -15.61 35.57
C VAL A 211 5.16 -16.31 35.64
N ASN A 212 5.16 -17.60 35.95
CA ASN A 212 3.94 -18.33 36.28
C ASN A 212 3.68 -18.24 37.78
N TYR A 213 2.65 -17.51 38.18
CA TYR A 213 2.22 -17.40 39.58
C TYR A 213 1.11 -18.39 39.95
N SER A 214 0.47 -19.02 38.95
CA SER A 214 -0.64 -19.93 39.18
C SER A 214 -0.82 -20.85 37.98
N ASP A 215 -1.46 -20.40 36.91
CA ASP A 215 -1.87 -21.22 35.76
C ASP A 215 -1.45 -20.65 34.41
N ARG A 216 -0.68 -19.56 34.39
CA ARG A 216 -0.28 -18.84 33.18
C ARG A 216 1.02 -18.07 33.37
N LEU A 217 1.81 -18.03 32.32
CA LEU A 217 3.05 -17.29 32.24
C LEU A 217 2.73 -15.83 31.96
N SER A 218 2.81 -14.99 32.99
CA SER A 218 2.50 -13.57 32.93
C SER A 218 3.75 -12.77 32.55
N LEU A 219 3.68 -12.00 31.45
CA LEU A 219 4.76 -11.09 31.06
C LEU A 219 4.64 -9.79 31.85
N ASN A 220 5.76 -9.29 32.36
CA ASN A 220 5.78 -7.97 32.99
C ASN A 220 5.41 -6.87 31.97
N LYS A 221 5.10 -5.67 32.47
CA LYS A 221 4.67 -4.51 31.65
C LYS A 221 5.59 -4.20 30.47
N SER A 222 6.91 -4.28 30.66
CA SER A 222 7.90 -3.99 29.62
C SER A 222 7.92 -5.08 28.55
N SER A 223 7.96 -6.34 28.98
CA SER A 223 7.93 -7.51 28.10
C SER A 223 6.62 -7.59 27.31
N SER A 224 5.48 -7.34 27.96
CA SER A 224 4.16 -7.26 27.33
C SER A 224 4.12 -6.22 26.21
N ARG A 225 4.65 -5.01 26.44
CA ARG A 225 4.73 -3.98 25.40
C ARG A 225 5.63 -4.36 24.23
N LYS A 226 6.71 -5.10 24.49
CA LYS A 226 7.61 -5.60 23.42
C LYS A 226 6.90 -6.67 22.58
N LEU A 227 6.25 -7.65 23.22
CA LEU A 227 5.45 -8.66 22.52
C LEU A 227 4.27 -8.03 21.76
N HIS A 228 3.58 -7.07 22.36
CA HIS A 228 2.52 -6.31 21.70
C HIS A 228 2.98 -5.71 20.36
N LYS A 229 4.17 -5.10 20.30
CA LYS A 229 4.73 -4.56 19.04
C LYS A 229 4.97 -5.66 17.98
N VAL A 230 5.39 -6.85 18.41
CA VAL A 230 5.56 -7.99 17.50
C VAL A 230 4.20 -8.47 16.97
N LEU A 231 3.17 -8.54 17.83
CA LEU A 231 1.82 -8.92 17.43
C LEU A 231 1.18 -7.90 16.46
N VAL A 232 1.38 -6.60 16.71
CA VAL A 232 0.94 -5.52 15.81
C VAL A 232 1.58 -5.64 14.43
N LYS A 233 2.87 -6.01 14.38
CA LYS A 233 3.60 -6.23 13.13
C LYS A 233 3.05 -7.38 12.28
N GLY A 234 2.28 -8.30 12.89
CA GLY A 234 1.59 -9.39 12.20
C GLY A 234 2.52 -10.48 11.66
N GLY A 235 2.00 -11.27 10.73
CA GLY A 235 2.69 -12.40 10.09
C GLY A 235 3.01 -13.56 11.02
N THR A 236 4.02 -14.35 10.66
CA THR A 236 4.44 -15.53 11.42
C THR A 236 5.31 -15.14 12.61
N ILE A 237 5.03 -15.68 13.79
CA ILE A 237 5.78 -15.42 15.03
C ILE A 237 6.13 -16.75 15.68
N LYS A 238 7.41 -16.95 15.99
CA LYS A 238 7.91 -18.18 16.64
C LYS A 238 8.22 -17.92 18.10
N PHE A 239 7.89 -18.88 18.96
CA PHE A 239 8.13 -18.84 20.39
C PHE A 239 8.95 -20.04 20.81
N HIS A 240 9.97 -19.78 21.62
CA HIS A 240 10.71 -20.79 22.36
C HIS A 240 10.79 -20.35 23.82
N ILE A 241 10.15 -21.10 24.71
CA ILE A 241 10.01 -20.80 26.12
C ILE A 241 10.77 -21.85 26.91
N LYS A 242 11.51 -21.43 27.92
CA LYS A 242 12.34 -22.31 28.74
C LYS A 242 12.21 -21.94 30.21
N ASP A 243 11.96 -22.92 31.05
CA ASP A 243 12.02 -22.75 32.50
C ASP A 243 13.46 -22.40 32.92
N ILE A 244 13.62 -21.36 33.74
CA ILE A 244 14.93 -20.85 34.14
C ILE A 244 15.59 -21.78 35.17
N GLU A 245 14.83 -22.34 36.10
CA GLU A 245 15.32 -23.20 37.17
C GLU A 245 15.45 -24.66 36.70
N THR A 246 14.54 -25.10 35.83
CA THR A 246 14.56 -26.43 35.21
C THR A 246 14.71 -26.34 33.69
N PRO A 247 15.92 -26.02 33.17
CA PRO A 247 16.22 -25.91 31.74
C PRO A 247 15.77 -27.07 30.83
N THR A 248 15.50 -28.24 31.39
CA THR A 248 14.98 -29.39 30.64
C THR A 248 13.51 -29.22 30.25
N THR A 249 12.77 -28.35 30.94
CA THR A 249 11.39 -27.97 30.61
C THR A 249 11.39 -26.83 29.59
N GLN A 250 10.92 -27.14 28.39
CA GLN A 250 10.90 -26.22 27.25
C GLN A 250 9.64 -26.40 26.41
N TYR A 251 9.21 -25.31 25.79
CA TYR A 251 8.02 -25.22 24.96
C TYR A 251 8.35 -24.50 23.66
N GLU A 252 7.85 -25.00 22.55
CA GLU A 252 8.03 -24.40 21.24
C GLU A 252 6.70 -24.39 20.50
N PHE A 253 6.32 -23.23 19.96
CA PHE A 253 5.14 -23.10 19.12
C PHE A 253 5.29 -21.93 18.16
N SER A 254 4.42 -21.86 17.16
CA SER A 254 4.39 -20.76 16.21
C SER A 254 2.97 -20.29 15.96
N ILE A 255 2.80 -18.97 15.91
CA ILE A 255 1.62 -18.35 15.32
C ILE A 255 1.88 -18.25 13.83
N SER A 256 1.08 -18.93 13.01
CA SER A 256 1.25 -18.92 11.55
C SER A 256 0.92 -17.56 10.93
N ASN A 257 -0.15 -16.92 11.40
CA ASN A 257 -0.54 -15.59 10.98
C ASN A 257 -1.18 -14.79 12.14
N ALA A 258 -0.45 -13.79 12.64
CA ALA A 258 -0.86 -12.88 13.71
C ALA A 258 -1.56 -11.60 13.22
N ASP A 259 -1.81 -11.46 11.91
CA ASP A 259 -2.44 -10.28 11.32
C ASP A 259 -3.79 -9.95 11.98
N TRP A 260 -4.21 -8.70 11.83
CA TRP A 260 -5.47 -8.16 12.35
C TRP A 260 -5.58 -8.09 13.88
N TYR A 261 -4.46 -8.28 14.60
CA TYR A 261 -4.38 -8.11 16.04
C TYR A 261 -4.82 -6.70 16.50
N GLU A 262 -4.46 -5.65 15.77
CA GLU A 262 -4.85 -4.27 16.08
C GLU A 262 -6.36 -4.08 16.08
N ASN A 263 -7.08 -4.74 15.18
CA ASN A 263 -8.54 -4.69 15.14
C ASN A 263 -9.15 -5.36 16.38
N ALA A 264 -8.55 -6.44 16.88
CA ALA A 264 -8.97 -7.07 18.12
C ALA A 264 -8.74 -6.16 19.33
N ILE A 265 -7.64 -5.40 19.36
CA ILE A 265 -7.35 -4.37 20.37
C ILE A 265 -8.40 -3.26 20.32
N ALA A 266 -8.67 -2.70 19.14
CA ALA A 266 -9.69 -1.66 18.97
C ALA A 266 -11.07 -2.16 19.44
N LYS A 267 -11.44 -3.40 19.08
CA LYS A 267 -12.70 -4.02 19.50
C LYS A 267 -12.79 -4.24 21.01
N LEU A 268 -11.70 -4.62 21.67
CA LEU A 268 -11.66 -4.75 23.13
C LEU A 268 -11.81 -3.38 23.81
N MET A 269 -11.13 -2.35 23.28
CA MET A 269 -11.16 -1.00 23.86
C MET A 269 -12.51 -0.31 23.68
N ASN A 270 -13.22 -0.55 22.57
CA ASN A 270 -14.56 0.00 22.33
C ASN A 270 -15.66 -0.67 23.17
N LYS A 271 -15.37 -1.79 23.83
CA LYS A 271 -16.32 -2.54 24.68
C LYS A 271 -16.12 -2.31 26.18
N LYS A 272 -15.09 -1.56 26.57
CA LYS A 272 -14.86 -1.12 27.96
C LYS A 272 -15.68 0.14 28.23
#